data_AF-U1NCK1-F1
#
_entry.id   AF-U1NCK1-F1
#
_cell.length_a   1.000
_cell.length_b   1.000
_cell.length_c   1.000
_cell.angle_alpha   90.00
_cell.angle_beta   90.00
_cell.angle_gamma   90.00
#
_symmetry.space_group_name_H-M   'P 1'
#
loop_
_entity.id
_entity.type
_entity.pdbx_description
1 polymer ?
#
loop_
_entity_poly.entity_id
_entity_poly.type
_entity_poly.pdbx_seq_one_letter_code
_entity_poly.pdbx_strand_id
1 'polypeptide(L)' 'MTGLYYEEFDIGETIKHEKRRTISEHDNQQFCDMTMNQQPLHLDSEFAAEMEFGERLVNGLY' A
#
# COMPACT_ATOMS: atom_id res chain seq x y z
N MET A 1 -3.92 -5.12 20.04
CA MET A 1 -4.46 -4.00 20.85
C MET A 1 -5.93 -3.87 20.57
N THR A 2 -6.74 -3.93 21.62
CA THR A 2 -8.09 -3.36 21.60
C THR A 2 -7.95 -1.85 21.38
N GLY A 3 -8.85 -1.22 20.62
CA GLY A 3 -8.77 0.24 20.39
C GLY A 3 -8.81 1.03 21.70
N LEU A 4 -8.33 2.27 21.66
CA LEU A 4 -8.39 3.22 22.78
C LEU A 4 -9.67 4.06 22.68
N TYR A 5 -10.21 4.42 23.83
CA TYR A 5 -11.20 5.49 23.97
C TYR A 5 -10.52 6.86 23.93
N TYR A 6 -11.32 7.92 23.73
CA TYR A 6 -10.82 9.28 23.57
C TYR A 6 -9.96 9.74 24.75
N GLU A 7 -10.36 9.35 25.97
CA GLU A 7 -9.71 9.73 27.23
C GLU A 7 -8.41 8.98 27.50
N GLU A 8 -8.10 7.95 26.72
CA GLU A 8 -6.90 7.11 26.89
C GLU A 8 -5.72 7.57 26.01
N PHE A 9 -5.90 8.60 25.17
CA PHE A 9 -4.84 9.15 24.34
C PHE A 9 -4.04 10.25 25.05
N ASP A 10 -2.72 10.21 24.93
CA ASP A 10 -1.82 11.28 25.37
C ASP A 10 -1.30 12.11 24.17
N ILE A 11 -1.28 13.45 24.33
CA ILE A 11 -0.75 14.35 23.28
C ILE A 11 0.74 14.05 23.06
N GLY A 12 1.10 13.75 21.81
CA GLY A 12 2.47 13.42 21.41
C GLY A 12 2.82 11.93 21.54
N GLU A 13 1.89 11.09 21.98
CA GLU A 13 2.09 9.65 22.00
C GLU A 13 2.33 9.09 20.59
N THR A 14 3.27 8.14 20.47
CA THR A 14 3.51 7.39 19.23
C THR A 14 3.01 5.96 19.37
N ILE A 15 1.96 5.61 18.64
CA ILE A 15 1.42 4.26 18.59
C ILE A 15 2.23 3.41 17.62
N LYS A 16 2.92 2.37 18.13
CA LYS A 16 3.66 1.41 17.30
C LYS A 16 2.77 0.19 17.00
N HIS A 17 2.33 0.07 15.76
CA HIS A 17 1.58 -1.12 15.32
C HIS A 17 2.51 -2.33 15.18
N GLU A 18 2.17 -3.43 15.85
CA GLU A 18 2.99 -4.65 15.83
C GLU A 18 2.91 -5.41 14.51
N LYS A 19 1.76 -5.34 13.84
CA LYS A 19 1.52 -6.07 12.59
C LYS A 19 2.20 -5.37 11.42
N ARG A 20 2.94 -6.14 10.62
CA ARG A 20 3.50 -5.74 9.33
C ARG A 20 2.99 -6.69 8.27
N ARG A 21 2.86 -6.20 7.03
CA ARG A 21 2.48 -7.00 5.87
C ARG A 21 3.53 -6.81 4.78
N THR A 22 4.12 -7.90 4.33
CA THR A 22 4.92 -7.90 3.10
C THR A 22 3.96 -7.84 1.91
N ILE A 23 4.18 -6.90 1.00
CA ILE A 23 3.33 -6.73 -0.18
C ILE A 23 3.84 -7.64 -1.29
N SER A 24 2.92 -8.39 -1.88
CA SER A 24 3.16 -9.18 -3.08
C SER A 24 2.58 -8.50 -4.31
N GLU A 25 2.96 -8.97 -5.49
CA GLU A 25 2.37 -8.52 -6.76
C GLU A 25 0.84 -8.69 -6.78
N HIS A 26 0.34 -9.83 -6.27
CA HIS A 26 -1.09 -10.13 -6.25
C HIS A 26 -1.88 -9.10 -5.44
N ASP A 27 -1.31 -8.60 -4.33
CA ASP A 27 -1.95 -7.58 -3.51
C ASP A 27 -2.21 -6.29 -4.29
N ASN A 28 -1.20 -5.85 -5.06
CA ASN A 28 -1.30 -4.66 -5.90
C ASN A 28 -2.28 -4.85 -7.06
N GLN A 29 -2.19 -6.00 -7.75
CA GLN A 29 -3.09 -6.34 -8.85
C GLN A 29 -4.55 -6.34 -8.38
N GLN A 30 -4.85 -7.05 -7.29
CA GLN A 30 -6.20 -7.14 -6.74
C GLN A 30 -6.76 -5.76 -6.37
N PHE A 31 -5.94 -4.90 -5.77
CA PHE A 31 -6.36 -3.54 -5.43
C PHE A 31 -6.66 -2.69 -6.67
N CYS A 32 -5.79 -2.74 -7.68
CA CYS A 32 -6.02 -2.04 -8.94
C CYS A 32 -7.30 -2.53 -9.64
N ASP A 33 -7.55 -3.85 -9.63
CA ASP A 33 -8.77 -4.44 -10.19
C ASP A 33 -10.03 -3.98 -9.44
N MET A 34 -10.02 -4.02 -8.10
CA MET A 34 -11.16 -3.60 -7.27
C MET A 34 -11.49 -2.11 -7.40
N THR A 35 -10.46 -1.28 -7.59
CA THR A 35 -10.61 0.18 -7.73
C THR A 35 -10.74 0.63 -9.18
N MET A 36 -10.69 -0.31 -10.14
CA MET A 36 -10.63 -0.04 -11.57
C MET A 36 -9.49 0.94 -11.96
N ASN A 37 -8.37 0.90 -11.24
CA ASN A 37 -7.20 1.69 -11.58
C ASN A 37 -6.38 0.98 -12.66
N GLN A 38 -6.42 1.52 -13.88
CA GLN A 38 -5.78 0.96 -15.07
C GLN A 38 -4.40 1.57 -15.38
N GLN A 39 -3.75 2.22 -14.42
CA GLN A 39 -2.45 2.86 -14.64
C GLN A 39 -1.37 1.79 -14.94
N PRO A 40 -0.75 1.79 -16.14
CA PRO A 40 0.22 0.76 -16.55
C PRO A 40 1.45 0.66 -15.63
N LEU A 41 1.86 1.73 -14.96
CA LEU A 41 2.96 1.69 -13.98
C LEU A 41 2.75 0.66 -12.85
N HIS A 42 1.51 0.29 -12.56
CA HIS A 42 1.17 -0.68 -11.52
C HIS A 42 0.93 -2.10 -12.06
N LEU A 43 0.66 -2.24 -13.36
CA LEU A 43 0.08 -3.46 -13.93
C LEU A 43 0.95 -4.10 -15.01
N ASP A 44 1.70 -3.29 -15.75
CA ASP A 44 2.43 -3.71 -16.93
C ASP A 44 3.95 -3.68 -16.65
N SER A 45 4.57 -4.86 -16.68
CA SER A 45 6.01 -5.00 -16.47
C SER A 45 6.86 -4.46 -17.61
N GLU A 46 6.38 -4.53 -18.85
CA GLU A 46 7.13 -4.00 -20.00
C GLU A 46 7.12 -2.48 -19.97
N PHE A 47 5.96 -1.87 -19.73
CA PHE A 47 5.85 -0.43 -19.56
C PHE A 47 6.68 0.07 -18.37
N ALA A 48 6.59 -0.61 -17.21
CA ALA A 48 7.30 -0.18 -16.01
C ALA A 48 8.82 -0.33 -16.11
N ALA A 49 9.33 -1.26 -16.93
CA ALA A 49 10.76 -1.42 -17.19
C ALA A 49 11.40 -0.20 -17.87
N GLU A 50 10.61 0.60 -18.59
CA GLU A 50 11.06 1.83 -19.24
C GLU A 50 11.04 3.07 -18.31
N MET A 51 10.53 2.90 -17.08
CA MET A 51 10.35 3.98 -16.11
C MET A 51 11.50 4.00 -15.08
N GLU A 52 11.53 5.03 -14.23
CA GLU A 52 12.63 5.29 -13.28
C GLU A 52 13.02 4.08 -12.41
N PHE A 53 12.04 3.31 -11.95
CA PHE A 53 12.26 2.20 -11.03
C PHE A 53 12.50 0.86 -11.73
N GLY A 54 12.29 0.77 -13.05
CA GLY A 54 12.50 -0.44 -13.84
C GLY A 54 11.59 -1.63 -13.51
N GLU A 55 10.64 -1.46 -12.59
CA GLU A 55 9.69 -2.48 -12.15
C GLU A 55 8.34 -1.84 -11.82
N ARG A 56 7.28 -2.65 -11.81
CA ARG A 56 5.93 -2.20 -11.43
C ARG A 56 5.95 -1.68 -9.99
N LEU A 57 5.40 -0.50 -9.79
CA LEU A 57 5.23 0.07 -8.46
C LEU A 57 3.89 -0.33 -7.86
N VAL A 58 3.86 -0.48 -6.54
CA VAL A 58 2.60 -0.62 -5.80
C VAL A 58 1.80 0.69 -5.92
N ASN A 59 0.51 0.56 -6.13
CA ASN A 59 -0.43 1.67 -6.14
C ASN A 59 -0.32 2.46 -4.84
N GLY A 60 -0.14 3.78 -4.91
CA GLY A 60 0.04 4.61 -3.71
C GLY A 60 -1.17 4.69 -2.78
N LEU A 61 -2.35 4.23 -3.24
CA LEU A 61 -3.57 4.14 -2.42
C LEU A 61 -3.75 2.77 -1.75
N TYR A 62 -2.91 1.79 -2.07
CA TYR A 62 -2.88 0.49 -1.38
C TYR A 62 -2.39 0.66 0.06
#